data_AF-A0AAV9ZK19-F1
#
_entry.id   AF-A0AAV9ZK19-F1
#
_cell.length_a   1.000
_cell.length_b   1.000
_cell.length_c   1.000
_cell.angle_alpha   90.00
_cell.angle_beta   90.00
_cell.angle_gamma   90.00
#
_symmetry.space_group_name_H-M   'P 1'
#
loop_
_entity.id
_entity.type
_entity.pdbx_description
1 polymer ?
#
loop_
_entity_poly.entity_id
_entity_poly.type
_entity_poly.pdbx_seq_one_letter_code
_entity_poly.pdbx_strand_id
1 'polypeptide(L)'
;MPETRESKASFLIIQEYFGPILKAEGPIGLEAIEIDATKAEAKRFPKSHPAASGLPYRIDSGCTVTRGNNNSQGPVYPPVWRTYGKKPVDNTRLSTLALTSIDYTYRGIVLDLGPLSLMIQYLTHTSAHPFHTPYYLSSIYSNTMGLTRKFKVGMALIFKDHVLAFHSHDMIFQPTWASSRAALLSAPTDFYSAEWAFFAGLATWIRTRRSSSSDRHGLATEAIRAAGDVFPGVGVYTVIELFFLAGLSPQLTEAEVFFNPSRTARVGLSYRTYLHESETGLRDLICPTIKDGLLAPTQQQRLAYINWLHVYAKDRSKIPARMAELVDDYEKTAALSKQPEKWVRYNTPTVFDVFETSYHSTTLMLKPDLSQLIFGSPTSPARANDSILSDPLTEYFDEQGRWSTFTY
;
A
#
# COMPACT_ATOMS: atom_id res chain seq x y z
N MET A 1 -8.04 3.94 0.00
CA MET A 1 -6.82 3.74 0.82
C MET A 1 -5.68 3.48 -0.14
N PRO A 2 -4.56 4.20 -0.06
CA PRO A 2 -3.39 3.89 -0.88
C PRO A 2 -2.98 2.44 -0.62
N GLU A 3 -2.61 1.76 -1.69
CA GLU A 3 -2.08 0.42 -1.65
C GLU A 3 -0.57 0.52 -1.94
N THR A 4 0.11 -0.60 -2.02
CA THR A 4 1.58 -0.61 -2.12
C THR A 4 2.11 0.24 -3.28
N ARG A 5 1.48 0.11 -4.45
CA ARG A 5 1.92 0.81 -5.67
C ARG A 5 1.82 2.32 -5.53
N GLU A 6 0.75 2.86 -4.95
CA GLU A 6 0.55 4.30 -4.79
C GLU A 6 1.50 4.89 -3.75
N SER A 7 1.77 4.14 -2.68
CA SER A 7 2.75 4.54 -1.68
C SER A 7 4.15 4.60 -2.29
N LYS A 8 4.54 3.57 -3.06
CA LYS A 8 5.80 3.54 -3.81
C LYS A 8 5.88 4.62 -4.89
N ALA A 9 4.80 4.84 -5.65
CA ALA A 9 4.77 5.88 -6.68
C ALA A 9 5.00 7.27 -6.06
N SER A 10 4.34 7.55 -4.94
CA SER A 10 4.55 8.80 -4.22
C SER A 10 5.97 8.91 -3.66
N PHE A 11 6.54 7.82 -3.17
CA PHE A 11 7.94 7.74 -2.76
C PHE A 11 8.88 8.10 -3.90
N LEU A 12 8.71 7.47 -5.06
CA LEU A 12 9.53 7.73 -6.24
C LEU A 12 9.45 9.21 -6.67
N ILE A 13 8.26 9.82 -6.66
CA ILE A 13 8.10 11.24 -7.00
C ILE A 13 8.91 12.13 -6.04
N ILE A 14 8.80 11.89 -4.73
CA ILE A 14 9.53 12.67 -3.72
C ILE A 14 11.04 12.40 -3.83
N GLN A 15 11.44 11.13 -4.00
CA GLN A 15 12.84 10.69 -4.11
C GLN A 15 13.53 11.30 -5.34
N GLU A 16 12.88 11.32 -6.50
CA GLU A 16 13.44 11.90 -7.73
C GLU A 16 13.65 13.41 -7.61
N TYR A 17 12.82 14.11 -6.82
CA TYR A 17 12.97 15.55 -6.58
C TYR A 17 13.97 15.86 -5.46
N PHE A 18 13.74 15.35 -4.26
CA PHE A 18 14.53 15.68 -3.06
C PHE A 18 15.83 14.87 -2.95
N GLY A 19 15.92 13.68 -3.55
CA GLY A 19 17.12 12.84 -3.47
C GLY A 19 18.40 13.54 -3.95
N PRO A 20 18.41 14.15 -5.15
CA PRO A 20 19.55 14.94 -5.62
C PRO A 20 19.87 16.14 -4.72
N ILE A 21 18.85 16.84 -4.20
CA ILE A 21 19.00 17.99 -3.30
C ILE A 21 19.67 17.56 -1.99
N LEU A 22 19.13 16.53 -1.32
CA LEU A 22 19.69 16.01 -0.07
C LEU A 22 21.12 15.48 -0.25
N LYS A 23 21.45 14.92 -1.42
CA LYS A 23 22.81 14.48 -1.73
C LYS A 23 23.78 15.66 -1.93
N ALA A 24 23.32 16.76 -2.53
CA ALA A 24 24.15 17.92 -2.85
C ALA A 24 24.31 18.90 -1.67
N GLU A 25 23.21 19.16 -0.96
CA GLU A 25 23.13 20.21 0.06
C GLU A 25 23.12 19.65 1.49
N GLY A 26 22.90 18.34 1.65
CA GLY A 26 22.70 17.71 2.95
C GLY A 26 21.27 17.93 3.48
N PRO A 27 21.07 17.84 4.80
CA PRO A 27 19.74 18.05 5.41
C PRO A 27 19.20 19.46 5.18
N ILE A 28 17.94 19.57 4.75
CA ILE A 28 17.27 20.86 4.49
C ILE A 28 16.32 21.22 5.63
N GLY A 29 16.49 22.41 6.21
CA GLY A 29 15.75 22.86 7.40
C GLY A 29 14.27 23.15 7.14
N LEU A 30 13.39 22.66 8.01
CA LEU A 30 11.96 22.94 7.97
C LEU A 30 11.67 24.33 8.55
N GLU A 31 11.09 25.21 7.74
CA GLU A 31 10.78 26.59 8.14
C GLU A 31 9.34 26.74 8.65
N ALA A 32 8.40 26.03 8.03
CA ALA A 32 6.99 26.12 8.41
C ALA A 32 6.21 24.86 8.03
N ILE A 33 5.05 24.71 8.66
CA ILE A 33 4.00 23.79 8.24
C ILE A 33 2.77 24.62 7.87
N GLU A 34 2.17 24.35 6.72
CA GLU A 34 0.96 25.01 6.24
C GLU A 34 -0.17 24.00 6.04
N ILE A 35 -1.41 24.42 6.29
CA ILE A 35 -2.61 23.62 6.02
C ILE A 35 -3.75 24.50 5.48
N ASP A 36 -4.64 23.90 4.71
CA ASP A 36 -5.97 24.47 4.45
C ASP A 36 -6.92 24.16 5.62
N ALA A 37 -7.80 25.11 5.92
CA ALA A 37 -8.91 24.92 6.85
C ALA A 37 -10.09 24.19 6.19
N THR A 38 -10.79 23.34 6.95
CA THR A 38 -12.12 22.87 6.53
C THR A 38 -13.10 24.03 6.48
N LYS A 39 -14.23 23.86 5.79
CA LYS A 39 -15.32 24.86 5.80
C LYS A 39 -15.80 25.19 7.22
N ALA A 40 -15.73 24.24 8.15
CA ALA A 40 -16.11 24.45 9.55
C ALA A 40 -15.01 25.17 10.34
N GLU A 41 -13.75 24.82 10.13
CA GLU A 41 -12.58 25.47 10.74
C GLU A 41 -12.46 26.94 10.28
N ALA A 42 -12.61 27.20 8.98
CA ALA A 42 -12.49 28.53 8.37
C ALA A 42 -13.42 29.56 9.02
N LYS A 43 -14.61 29.15 9.47
CA LYS A 43 -15.58 30.04 10.16
C LYS A 43 -15.09 30.55 11.52
N ARG A 44 -14.07 29.92 12.12
CA ARG A 44 -13.50 30.31 13.41
C ARG A 44 -12.45 31.41 13.29
N PHE A 45 -11.99 31.68 12.07
CA PHE A 45 -10.97 32.70 11.81
C PHE A 45 -11.62 34.05 11.43
N PRO A 46 -10.97 35.18 11.74
CA PRO A 46 -11.43 36.48 11.28
C PRO A 46 -11.37 36.56 9.75
N LYS A 47 -12.23 37.38 9.14
CA LYS A 47 -12.33 37.50 7.66
C LYS A 47 -11.01 37.88 6.97
N SER A 48 -10.11 38.58 7.68
CA SER A 48 -8.78 38.95 7.18
C SER A 48 -7.76 37.81 7.20
N HIS A 49 -8.07 36.69 7.86
CA HIS A 49 -7.16 35.55 7.97
C HIS A 49 -7.16 34.73 6.67
N PRO A 50 -6.00 34.21 6.22
CA PRO A 50 -5.91 33.40 4.99
C PRO A 50 -6.90 32.23 4.95
N ALA A 51 -7.05 31.51 6.07
CA ALA A 51 -8.01 30.40 6.20
C ALA A 51 -9.46 30.77 5.87
N ALA A 52 -9.91 31.98 6.24
CA ALA A 52 -11.27 32.45 5.96
C ALA A 52 -11.50 32.71 4.47
N SER A 53 -10.42 32.95 3.71
CA SER A 53 -10.42 33.14 2.25
C SER A 53 -10.12 31.84 1.48
N GLY A 54 -10.04 30.70 2.17
CA GLY A 54 -9.72 29.40 1.57
C GLY A 54 -8.25 29.25 1.13
N LEU A 55 -7.36 30.07 1.68
CA LEU A 55 -5.92 29.98 1.45
C LEU A 55 -5.24 29.19 2.58
N PRO A 56 -4.11 28.51 2.30
CA PRO A 56 -3.35 27.85 3.35
C PRO A 56 -2.83 28.86 4.36
N TYR A 57 -2.72 28.42 5.60
CA TYR A 57 -2.16 29.22 6.68
C TYR A 57 -1.11 28.43 7.45
N ARG A 58 -0.11 29.13 7.96
CA ARG A 58 0.95 28.55 8.80
C ARG A 58 0.39 28.17 10.16
N ILE A 59 0.82 27.01 10.65
CA ILE A 59 0.47 26.51 11.97
C ILE A 59 1.66 26.58 12.93
N ASP A 60 1.37 26.70 14.22
CA ASP A 60 2.36 26.81 15.30
C ASP A 60 2.12 25.76 16.40
N SER A 61 2.85 25.87 17.51
CA SER A 61 2.76 24.97 18.66
C SER A 61 1.40 24.96 19.38
N GLY A 62 0.54 25.95 19.10
CA GLY A 62 -0.84 26.01 19.58
C GLY A 62 -1.84 25.27 18.70
N CYS A 63 -1.43 24.78 17.52
CA CYS A 63 -2.32 24.12 16.57
C CYS A 63 -2.88 22.80 17.12
N THR A 64 -4.19 22.78 17.35
CA THR A 64 -4.95 21.60 17.82
C THR A 64 -5.55 20.78 16.69
N VAL A 65 -5.37 21.20 15.44
CA VAL A 65 -5.94 20.52 14.27
C VAL A 65 -5.45 19.08 14.18
N THR A 66 -6.38 18.20 13.83
CA THR A 66 -6.14 16.78 13.55
C THR A 66 -6.72 16.43 12.17
N ARG A 67 -6.15 15.39 11.55
CA ARG A 67 -6.57 14.85 10.25
C ARG A 67 -6.54 13.32 10.29
N GLY A 68 -7.44 12.69 9.55
CA GLY A 68 -7.57 11.23 9.48
C GLY A 68 -9.02 10.80 9.49
N ASN A 69 -9.24 9.48 9.53
CA ASN A 69 -10.58 8.92 9.68
C ASN A 69 -11.10 9.15 11.11
N ASN A 70 -12.43 9.09 11.29
CA ASN A 70 -13.09 9.40 12.58
C ASN A 70 -12.47 8.69 13.81
N ASN A 71 -11.95 7.47 13.63
CA ASN A 71 -11.39 6.65 14.70
C ASN A 71 -9.85 6.65 14.73
N SER A 72 -9.18 7.38 13.84
CA SER A 72 -7.72 7.39 13.72
C SER A 72 -7.25 8.75 13.19
N GLN A 73 -7.55 9.80 13.97
CA GLN A 73 -7.06 11.14 13.66
C GLN A 73 -5.69 11.38 14.28
N GLY A 74 -4.77 11.91 13.50
CA GLY A 74 -3.43 12.30 13.92
C GLY A 74 -3.26 13.83 13.95
N PRO A 75 -2.42 14.36 14.84
CA PRO A 75 -2.14 15.79 14.90
C PRO A 75 -1.28 16.25 13.72
N VAL A 76 -1.66 17.34 13.05
CA VAL A 76 -0.86 17.92 11.95
C VAL A 76 0.43 18.60 12.43
N TYR A 77 0.49 18.97 13.72
CA TYR A 77 1.68 19.54 14.37
C TYR A 77 2.28 18.53 15.36
N PRO A 78 3.62 18.47 15.54
CA PRO A 78 4.26 17.56 16.49
C PRO A 78 3.67 17.62 17.90
N PRO A 79 3.07 16.53 18.41
CA PRO A 79 2.37 16.55 19.70
C PRO A 79 3.30 16.79 20.89
N VAL A 80 4.55 16.28 20.83
CA VAL A 80 5.58 16.47 21.85
C VAL A 80 5.98 17.93 22.03
N TRP A 81 5.68 18.79 21.06
CA TRP A 81 6.02 20.21 21.09
C TRP A 81 4.82 21.13 21.22
N ARG A 82 3.62 20.57 21.44
CA ARG A 82 2.42 21.38 21.70
C ARG A 82 2.53 22.08 23.04
N THR A 83 2.16 23.36 23.05
CA THR A 83 2.15 24.19 24.25
C THR A 83 0.70 24.43 24.67
N TYR A 84 0.08 23.45 25.35
CA TYR A 84 -1.30 23.59 25.82
C TYR A 84 -1.40 24.73 26.84
N GLY A 85 -2.18 25.77 26.51
CA GLY A 85 -2.50 26.88 27.42
C GLY A 85 -1.34 27.83 27.76
N LYS A 86 -0.13 27.58 27.27
CA LYS A 86 1.01 28.49 27.37
C LYS A 86 1.09 29.34 26.10
N LYS A 87 1.57 30.58 26.20
CA LYS A 87 1.83 31.42 25.02
C LYS A 87 2.63 30.57 24.00
N PRO A 88 2.25 30.59 22.71
CA PRO A 88 3.00 29.88 21.68
C PRO A 88 4.49 30.19 21.86
N VAL A 89 5.28 29.14 22.07
CA VAL A 89 6.72 29.30 22.03
C VAL A 89 7.04 29.48 20.56
N ASP A 90 7.76 30.55 20.24
CA ASP A 90 8.16 30.94 18.90
C ASP A 90 8.64 29.73 18.07
N ASN A 91 8.50 29.79 16.74
CA ASN A 91 8.76 28.72 15.77
C ASN A 91 10.18 28.11 15.82
N THR A 92 11.03 28.60 16.72
CA THR A 92 12.34 28.08 17.17
C THR A 92 12.44 26.56 17.33
N ARG A 93 11.33 25.84 17.54
CA ARG A 93 11.35 24.37 17.58
C ARG A 93 11.28 23.73 16.20
N LEU A 94 10.52 24.29 15.26
CA LEU A 94 10.49 23.76 13.88
C LEU A 94 11.84 23.93 13.20
N SER A 95 12.58 24.99 13.50
CA SER A 95 13.95 25.19 12.99
C SER A 95 14.97 24.15 13.46
N THR A 96 14.61 23.26 14.40
CA THR A 96 15.43 22.10 14.78
C THR A 96 15.17 20.86 13.92
N LEU A 97 14.12 20.89 13.09
CA LEU A 97 13.77 19.83 12.16
C LEU A 97 14.43 20.11 10.81
N ALA A 98 14.99 19.08 10.20
CA ALA A 98 15.53 19.13 8.85
C ALA A 98 15.26 17.81 8.16
N LEU A 99 14.81 17.83 6.90
CA LEU A 99 14.62 16.61 6.13
C LEU A 99 15.99 15.97 5.86
N THR A 100 16.22 14.80 6.45
CA THR A 100 17.48 14.04 6.34
C THR A 100 17.34 12.88 5.37
N SER A 101 16.21 12.19 5.39
CA SER A 101 15.93 11.06 4.51
C SER A 101 14.44 10.87 4.25
N ILE A 102 14.13 10.17 3.17
CA ILE A 102 12.79 9.83 2.74
C ILE A 102 12.73 8.31 2.65
N ASP A 103 11.66 7.74 3.17
CA ASP A 103 11.33 6.33 3.05
C ASP A 103 9.83 6.15 2.87
N TYR A 104 9.37 4.92 2.73
CA TYR A 104 7.96 4.61 2.62
C TYR A 104 7.61 3.33 3.35
N THR A 105 6.32 3.23 3.66
CA THR A 105 5.68 1.97 4.05
C THR A 105 4.70 1.61 2.96
N TYR A 106 4.13 0.41 3.04
CA TYR A 106 3.04 0.00 2.16
C TYR A 106 1.77 0.88 2.21
N ARG A 107 1.67 1.83 3.15
CA ARG A 107 0.50 2.69 3.37
C ARG A 107 0.80 4.20 3.36
N GLY A 108 2.05 4.61 3.25
CA GLY A 108 2.40 6.02 3.39
C GLY A 108 3.88 6.32 3.23
N ILE A 109 4.23 7.60 3.34
CA ILE A 109 5.62 8.08 3.31
C ILE A 109 6.12 8.34 4.71
N VAL A 110 7.40 8.05 4.94
CA VAL A 110 8.12 8.38 6.16
C VAL A 110 9.17 9.41 5.83
N LEU A 111 9.14 10.53 6.54
CA LEU A 111 10.10 11.60 6.46
C LEU A 111 10.90 11.59 7.75
N ASP A 112 12.21 11.40 7.65
CA ASP A 112 13.10 11.61 8.77
C ASP A 112 13.45 13.10 8.82
N LEU A 113 13.07 13.75 9.93
CA LEU A 113 13.24 15.18 10.15
C LEU A 113 14.30 15.46 11.23
N GLY A 114 15.16 14.47 11.54
CA GLY A 114 16.20 14.55 12.55
C GLY A 114 15.67 14.18 13.95
N PRO A 115 15.42 15.15 14.86
CA PRO A 115 14.89 14.85 16.19
C PRO A 115 13.51 14.20 16.22
N LEU A 116 12.76 14.28 15.12
CA LEU A 116 11.46 13.66 14.94
C LEU A 116 11.38 13.00 13.56
N SER A 117 10.47 12.03 13.44
CA SER A 117 10.06 11.50 12.15
C SER A 117 8.56 11.72 11.97
N LEU A 118 8.15 11.88 10.71
CA LEU A 118 6.76 12.08 10.30
C LEU A 118 6.36 11.01 9.28
N MET A 119 5.33 10.23 9.59
CA MET A 119 4.66 9.38 8.61
C MET A 119 3.37 10.06 8.13
N ILE A 120 3.18 10.15 6.81
CA ILE A 120 1.92 10.56 6.19
C ILE A 120 1.27 9.37 5.51
N GLN A 121 0.14 8.91 6.05
CA GLN A 121 -0.73 7.95 5.37
C GLN A 121 -1.75 8.69 4.50
N TYR A 122 -1.81 8.36 3.21
CA TYR A 122 -2.63 9.11 2.24
C TYR A 122 -4.13 8.89 2.39
N LEU A 123 -4.56 7.76 2.98
CA LEU A 123 -5.96 7.33 3.07
C LEU A 123 -6.75 7.48 1.75
N THR A 124 -7.57 8.52 1.56
CA THR A 124 -8.32 8.72 0.32
C THR A 124 -7.95 10.03 -0.34
N HIS A 125 -7.86 10.01 -1.67
CA HIS A 125 -7.69 11.20 -2.51
C HIS A 125 -6.57 12.16 -2.11
N THR A 126 -5.49 11.67 -1.49
CA THR A 126 -4.32 12.45 -1.10
C THR A 126 -3.10 12.01 -1.90
N SER A 127 -2.31 12.97 -2.38
CA SER A 127 -1.09 12.75 -3.16
C SER A 127 0.01 13.72 -2.72
N ALA A 128 1.26 13.25 -2.73
CA ALA A 128 2.42 14.08 -2.43
C ALA A 128 2.97 14.75 -3.70
N HIS A 129 3.29 16.02 -3.59
CA HIS A 129 3.83 16.84 -4.68
C HIS A 129 4.96 17.71 -4.14
N PRO A 130 6.19 17.57 -4.64
CA PRO A 130 7.26 18.50 -4.36
C PRO A 130 7.15 19.74 -5.26
N PHE A 131 7.57 20.89 -4.76
CA PHE A 131 7.55 22.17 -5.48
C PHE A 131 8.81 22.97 -5.18
N HIS A 132 9.16 23.89 -6.10
CA HIS A 132 9.96 25.05 -5.76
C HIS A 132 9.09 26.09 -5.06
N THR A 133 9.62 26.75 -4.03
CA THR A 133 8.84 27.72 -3.23
C THR A 133 8.15 28.80 -4.07
N PRO A 134 8.80 29.47 -5.05
CA PRO A 134 8.12 30.49 -5.86
C PRO A 134 6.94 29.94 -6.69
N TYR A 135 7.07 28.70 -7.17
CA TYR A 135 6.00 28.04 -7.93
C TYR A 135 4.85 27.60 -7.02
N TYR A 136 5.14 27.05 -5.83
CA TYR A 136 4.11 26.77 -4.82
C TYR A 136 3.32 28.03 -4.47
N LEU A 137 4.02 29.13 -4.15
CA LEU A 137 3.37 30.39 -3.78
C LEU A 137 2.51 30.94 -4.91
N SER A 138 3.02 30.99 -6.15
CA SER A 138 2.21 31.44 -7.28
C SER A 138 1.02 30.50 -7.54
N SER A 139 1.23 29.19 -7.70
CA SER A 139 0.14 28.26 -8.03
C SER A 139 -0.95 28.15 -6.95
N ILE A 140 -0.59 28.30 -5.68
CA ILE A 140 -1.50 28.14 -4.55
C ILE A 140 -2.15 29.46 -4.13
N TYR A 141 -1.41 30.58 -4.14
CA TYR A 141 -1.92 31.89 -3.69
C TYR A 141 -2.39 32.80 -4.84
N SER A 142 -1.97 32.60 -6.09
CA SER A 142 -2.41 33.43 -7.22
C SER A 142 -3.81 33.06 -7.74
N ASN A 143 -4.34 31.90 -7.36
CA ASN A 143 -5.71 31.53 -7.67
C ASN A 143 -6.62 32.40 -6.78
N THR A 144 -7.09 33.51 -7.33
CA THR A 144 -7.69 34.67 -6.63
C THR A 144 -8.92 34.38 -5.77
N MET A 145 -9.39 33.14 -5.69
CA MET A 145 -10.20 32.65 -4.59
C MET A 145 -9.78 31.22 -4.29
N GLY A 146 -9.32 30.91 -3.07
CA GLY A 146 -9.06 29.53 -2.64
C GLY A 146 -10.25 28.57 -2.84
N LEU A 147 -11.45 29.12 -3.09
CA LEU A 147 -12.69 28.44 -3.50
C LEU A 147 -12.67 27.82 -4.91
N THR A 148 -11.78 28.22 -5.81
CA THR A 148 -11.75 27.70 -7.20
C THR A 148 -10.88 26.45 -7.34
N ARG A 149 -9.93 26.23 -6.42
CA ARG A 149 -9.07 25.05 -6.40
C ARG A 149 -9.93 23.81 -6.11
N LYS A 150 -9.87 22.80 -6.98
CA LYS A 150 -10.59 21.51 -6.82
C LYS A 150 -9.89 20.53 -5.87
N PHE A 151 -8.82 20.98 -5.22
CA PHE A 151 -8.04 20.26 -4.22
C PHE A 151 -7.71 21.20 -3.05
N LYS A 152 -7.26 20.64 -1.95
CA LYS A 152 -6.85 21.34 -0.74
C LYS A 152 -5.41 20.98 -0.40
N VAL A 153 -4.69 21.89 0.25
CA VAL A 153 -3.41 21.60 0.90
C VAL A 153 -3.72 20.93 2.23
N GLY A 154 -3.69 19.60 2.26
CA GLY A 154 -3.90 18.86 3.50
C GLY A 154 -2.82 19.21 4.52
N MET A 155 -1.56 19.14 4.07
CA MET A 155 -0.37 19.55 4.81
C MET A 155 0.73 19.91 3.84
N ALA A 156 1.44 21.02 4.05
CA ALA A 156 2.65 21.37 3.32
C ALA A 156 3.81 21.60 4.30
N LEU A 157 4.95 20.99 4.00
CA LEU A 157 6.22 21.20 4.68
C LEU A 157 7.02 22.21 3.88
N ILE A 158 7.24 23.39 4.46
CA ILE A 158 7.93 24.50 3.81
C ILE A 158 9.40 24.46 4.23
N PHE A 159 10.28 24.28 3.25
CA PHE A 159 11.71 24.50 3.36
C PHE A 159 12.05 25.82 2.64
N LYS A 160 13.31 26.27 2.72
CA LYS A 160 13.75 27.54 2.12
C LYS A 160 13.36 27.68 0.64
N ASP A 161 13.90 26.82 -0.21
CA ASP A 161 13.73 26.89 -1.67
C ASP A 161 12.78 25.80 -2.21
N HIS A 162 12.26 24.95 -1.33
CA HIS A 162 11.44 23.78 -1.68
C HIS A 162 10.23 23.63 -0.76
N VAL A 163 9.17 23.03 -1.29
CA VAL A 163 7.96 22.67 -0.54
C VAL A 163 7.59 21.23 -0.84
N LEU A 164 7.28 20.44 0.19
CA LEU A 164 6.62 19.14 0.03
C LEU A 164 5.16 19.26 0.47
N ALA A 165 4.23 19.25 -0.48
CA ALA A 165 2.80 19.38 -0.18
C ALA A 165 2.04 18.07 -0.40
N PHE A 166 1.18 17.75 0.55
CA PHE A 166 0.22 16.66 0.52
C PHE A 166 -1.14 17.23 0.14
N HIS A 167 -1.43 17.21 -1.16
CA HIS A 167 -2.68 17.69 -1.71
C HIS A 167 -3.77 16.64 -1.54
N SER A 168 -4.93 17.06 -1.05
CA SER A 168 -6.06 16.19 -0.77
C SER A 168 -7.36 16.76 -1.31
N HIS A 169 -8.25 15.93 -1.85
CA HIS A 169 -9.58 16.36 -2.24
C HIS A 169 -10.48 16.61 -1.02
N ASP A 170 -10.42 15.74 -0.02
CA ASP A 170 -11.32 15.68 1.14
C ASP A 170 -10.62 16.03 2.48
N MET A 171 -9.29 16.17 2.50
CA MET A 171 -8.43 16.27 3.69
C MET A 171 -8.45 15.03 4.57
N ILE A 172 -8.74 13.87 3.99
CA ILE A 172 -8.64 12.58 4.66
C ILE A 172 -7.22 12.04 4.41
N PHE A 173 -6.32 12.36 5.33
CA PHE A 173 -4.97 11.83 5.43
C PHE A 173 -4.58 11.77 6.91
N GLN A 174 -3.64 10.92 7.29
CA GLN A 174 -3.29 10.71 8.69
C GLN A 174 -1.79 10.97 8.93
N PRO A 175 -1.44 12.11 9.58
CA PRO A 175 -0.09 12.37 10.03
C PRO A 175 0.20 11.66 11.35
N THR A 176 1.34 10.99 11.43
CA THR A 176 1.84 10.35 12.65
C THR A 176 3.25 10.85 12.94
N TRP A 177 3.45 11.43 14.11
CA TRP A 177 4.75 11.92 14.56
C TRP A 177 5.36 10.95 15.58
N ALA A 178 6.67 10.73 15.52
CA ALA A 178 7.40 9.99 16.54
C ALA A 178 8.81 10.55 16.77
N SER A 179 9.44 10.15 17.86
CA SER A 179 10.82 10.54 18.21
C SER A 179 11.89 9.88 17.35
N SER A 180 11.54 8.84 16.60
CA SER A 180 12.44 8.17 15.67
C SER A 180 11.65 7.44 14.59
N ARG A 181 12.33 7.14 13.49
CA ARG A 181 11.79 6.31 12.40
C ARG A 181 11.33 4.94 12.90
N ALA A 182 12.12 4.29 13.76
CA ALA A 182 11.78 2.97 14.31
C ALA A 182 10.45 2.97 15.10
N ALA A 183 10.09 4.10 15.73
CA ALA A 183 8.82 4.23 16.45
C ALA A 183 7.60 4.44 15.54
N LEU A 184 7.80 4.89 14.28
CA LEU A 184 6.73 4.94 13.27
C LEU A 184 6.56 3.60 12.56
N LEU A 185 7.68 2.91 12.34
CA LEU A 185 7.74 1.62 11.69
C LEU A 185 7.46 0.52 12.71
N SER A 186 6.22 0.41 13.18
CA SER A 186 5.69 -0.91 13.60
C SER A 186 5.41 -1.81 12.40
N ALA A 187 5.73 -1.33 11.20
CA ALA A 187 5.40 -1.95 9.92
C ALA A 187 6.05 -3.33 9.80
N PRO A 188 5.33 -4.30 9.20
CA PRO A 188 5.89 -5.61 8.88
C PRO A 188 7.20 -5.43 8.13
N THR A 189 8.15 -6.32 8.44
CA THR A 189 9.48 -6.35 7.84
C THR A 189 9.37 -6.17 6.33
N ASP A 190 10.19 -5.29 5.76
CA ASP A 190 10.25 -5.12 4.31
C ASP A 190 10.33 -6.50 3.66
N PHE A 191 9.41 -6.75 2.72
CA PHE A 191 9.19 -8.08 2.19
C PHE A 191 10.48 -8.61 1.54
N TYR A 192 11.26 -7.73 0.91
CA TYR A 192 12.51 -8.12 0.25
C TYR A 192 13.61 -8.51 1.24
N SER A 193 13.72 -7.78 2.35
CA SER A 193 14.72 -8.09 3.37
C SER A 193 14.34 -9.25 4.27
N ALA A 194 13.05 -9.66 4.33
CA ALA A 194 12.63 -10.76 5.18
C ALA A 194 11.45 -11.57 4.61
N GLU A 195 11.61 -12.06 3.39
CA GLU A 195 10.59 -12.87 2.73
C GLU A 195 10.21 -14.14 3.53
N TRP A 196 11.20 -14.80 4.13
CA TRP A 196 10.95 -15.92 5.06
C TRP A 196 10.09 -15.52 6.25
N ALA A 197 10.29 -14.31 6.79
CA ALA A 197 9.48 -13.79 7.88
C ALA A 197 8.03 -13.50 7.44
N PHE A 198 7.81 -13.10 6.17
CA PHE A 198 6.46 -13.00 5.63
C PHE A 198 5.74 -14.35 5.64
N PHE A 199 6.36 -15.41 5.11
CA PHE A 199 5.73 -16.73 5.08
C PHE A 199 5.52 -17.32 6.49
N ALA A 200 6.46 -17.09 7.41
CA ALA A 200 6.30 -17.44 8.82
C ALA A 200 5.16 -16.65 9.49
N GLY A 201 5.05 -15.36 9.18
CA GLY A 201 3.96 -14.49 9.63
C GLY A 201 2.60 -14.96 9.09
N LEU A 202 2.54 -15.35 7.82
CA LEU A 202 1.35 -15.92 7.20
C LEU A 202 0.95 -17.25 7.86
N ALA A 203 1.88 -18.18 8.05
CA ALA A 203 1.63 -19.44 8.75
C ALA A 203 1.11 -19.20 10.18
N THR A 204 1.74 -18.28 10.90
CA THR A 204 1.34 -17.88 12.27
C THR A 204 -0.05 -17.26 12.29
N TRP A 205 -0.34 -16.39 11.34
CA TRP A 205 -1.65 -15.78 11.19
C TRP A 205 -2.71 -16.86 10.95
N ILE A 206 -2.52 -17.77 9.99
CA ILE A 206 -3.45 -18.88 9.72
C ILE A 206 -3.66 -19.73 10.98
N ARG A 207 -2.59 -20.08 11.71
CA ARG A 207 -2.65 -20.87 12.95
C ARG A 207 -3.49 -20.18 14.02
N THR A 208 -3.19 -18.92 14.34
CA THR A 208 -3.93 -18.10 15.31
C THR A 208 -5.41 -18.02 14.93
N ARG A 209 -5.67 -17.72 13.67
CA ARG A 209 -7.00 -17.56 13.14
C ARG A 209 -7.80 -18.87 13.16
N ARG A 210 -7.17 -20.02 12.91
CA ARG A 210 -7.79 -21.35 13.07
C ARG A 210 -8.05 -21.74 14.53
N SER A 211 -7.21 -21.30 15.47
CA SER A 211 -7.43 -21.53 16.92
C SER A 211 -8.51 -20.64 17.53
N SER A 212 -8.87 -19.54 16.86
CA SER A 212 -9.94 -18.65 17.31
C SER A 212 -11.33 -19.25 17.05
N SER A 213 -12.31 -18.91 17.88
CA SER A 213 -13.73 -19.30 17.66
C SER A 213 -14.42 -18.52 16.53
N SER A 214 -13.66 -17.87 15.65
CA SER A 214 -14.21 -17.05 14.56
C SER A 214 -14.75 -17.92 13.43
N ASP A 215 -15.92 -17.55 12.91
CA ASP A 215 -16.46 -18.14 11.69
C ASP A 215 -15.51 -17.79 10.51
N ARG A 216 -15.22 -18.81 9.69
CA ARG A 216 -14.29 -18.80 8.56
C ARG A 216 -15.00 -18.88 7.21
N HIS A 217 -16.32 -18.77 7.23
CA HIS A 217 -17.17 -18.74 6.05
C HIS A 217 -17.27 -17.35 5.40
N GLY A 218 -16.64 -16.32 6.00
CA GLY A 218 -16.46 -15.02 5.35
C GLY A 218 -15.52 -15.09 4.13
N LEU A 219 -15.58 -14.08 3.26
CA LEU A 219 -14.75 -14.01 2.06
C LEU A 219 -13.25 -13.90 2.42
N ALA A 220 -12.42 -14.68 1.73
CA ALA A 220 -10.97 -14.64 1.91
C ALA A 220 -10.37 -13.27 1.57
N THR A 221 -10.96 -12.57 0.61
CA THR A 221 -10.54 -11.20 0.21
C THR A 221 -10.69 -10.20 1.34
N GLU A 222 -11.77 -10.27 2.13
CA GLU A 222 -11.97 -9.42 3.31
C GLU A 222 -11.01 -9.81 4.43
N ALA A 223 -10.78 -11.12 4.65
CA ALA A 223 -9.83 -11.59 5.65
C ALA A 223 -8.39 -11.09 5.38
N ILE A 224 -7.94 -11.13 4.12
CA ILE A 224 -6.63 -10.59 3.71
C ILE A 224 -6.54 -9.09 3.93
N ARG A 225 -7.58 -8.33 3.53
CA ARG A 225 -7.60 -6.87 3.71
C ARG A 225 -7.60 -6.46 5.18
N ALA A 226 -8.23 -7.26 6.05
CA ALA A 226 -8.22 -7.05 7.49
C ALA A 226 -6.87 -7.40 8.14
N ALA A 227 -6.12 -8.33 7.55
CA ALA A 227 -4.79 -8.77 8.00
C ALA A 227 -3.67 -7.83 7.52
N GLY A 228 -3.80 -6.53 7.80
CA GLY A 228 -2.86 -5.51 7.30
C GLY A 228 -1.43 -5.60 7.86
N ASP A 229 -1.23 -6.38 8.92
CA ASP A 229 0.06 -6.76 9.51
C ASP A 229 0.75 -7.88 8.72
N VAL A 230 -0.02 -8.77 8.09
CA VAL A 230 0.51 -9.87 7.24
C VAL A 230 0.58 -9.45 5.78
N PHE A 231 -0.47 -8.80 5.29
CA PHE A 231 -0.64 -8.32 3.91
C PHE A 231 -0.65 -6.79 3.86
N PRO A 232 0.47 -6.14 4.22
CA PRO A 232 0.52 -4.70 4.25
C PRO A 232 0.31 -4.12 2.84
N GLY A 233 -0.38 -2.98 2.78
CA GLY A 233 -0.70 -2.33 1.52
C GLY A 233 -1.74 -3.04 0.66
N VAL A 234 -2.27 -4.21 1.03
CA VAL A 234 -3.35 -4.83 0.25
C VAL A 234 -4.67 -4.13 0.57
N GLY A 235 -5.32 -3.57 -0.45
CA GLY A 235 -6.67 -3.02 -0.34
C GLY A 235 -7.64 -3.68 -1.31
N VAL A 236 -8.63 -2.92 -1.77
CA VAL A 236 -9.76 -3.45 -2.55
C VAL A 236 -9.32 -3.92 -3.93
N TYR A 237 -8.47 -3.16 -4.63
CA TYR A 237 -8.06 -3.58 -5.97
C TYR A 237 -6.91 -4.57 -5.93
N THR A 238 -5.92 -4.37 -5.06
CA THR A 238 -4.79 -5.31 -4.96
C THR A 238 -5.31 -6.70 -4.63
N VAL A 239 -6.25 -6.87 -3.69
CA VAL A 239 -6.73 -8.23 -3.36
C VAL A 239 -7.38 -8.94 -4.55
N ILE A 240 -8.07 -8.20 -5.42
CA ILE A 240 -8.68 -8.77 -6.64
C ILE A 240 -7.60 -9.15 -7.66
N GLU A 241 -6.57 -8.31 -7.82
CA GLU A 241 -5.39 -8.64 -8.64
C GLU A 241 -4.64 -9.86 -8.11
N LEU A 242 -4.46 -9.97 -6.78
CA LEU A 242 -3.84 -11.14 -6.15
C LEU A 242 -4.62 -12.43 -6.41
N PHE A 243 -5.95 -12.37 -6.36
CA PHE A 243 -6.81 -13.53 -6.61
C PHE A 243 -6.77 -13.94 -8.08
N PHE A 244 -6.75 -12.97 -9.00
CA PHE A 244 -6.56 -13.25 -10.41
C PHE A 244 -5.22 -13.95 -10.67
N LEU A 245 -4.12 -13.39 -10.15
CA LEU A 245 -2.79 -13.99 -10.26
C LEU A 245 -2.76 -15.41 -9.65
N ALA A 246 -3.38 -15.60 -8.48
CA ALA A 246 -3.44 -16.90 -7.82
C ALA A 246 -4.37 -17.91 -8.53
N GLY A 247 -5.12 -17.49 -9.55
CA GLY A 247 -6.12 -18.33 -10.22
C GLY A 247 -7.31 -18.68 -9.33
N LEU A 248 -7.69 -17.77 -8.43
CA LEU A 248 -8.72 -17.98 -7.41
C LEU A 248 -9.92 -17.06 -7.62
N SER A 249 -11.12 -17.58 -7.34
CA SER A 249 -12.33 -16.75 -7.33
C SER A 249 -12.35 -15.85 -6.09
N PRO A 250 -12.66 -14.55 -6.22
CA PRO A 250 -12.79 -13.64 -5.08
C PRO A 250 -13.98 -13.98 -4.17
N GLN A 251 -14.83 -14.93 -4.58
CA GLN A 251 -15.95 -15.45 -3.80
C GLN A 251 -15.57 -16.61 -2.87
N LEU A 252 -14.34 -17.12 -2.94
CA LEU A 252 -13.89 -18.18 -2.04
C LEU A 252 -13.89 -17.68 -0.59
N THR A 253 -14.36 -18.55 0.29
CA THR A 253 -14.30 -18.32 1.73
C THR A 253 -12.87 -18.39 2.24
N GLU A 254 -12.64 -17.80 3.41
CA GLU A 254 -11.36 -17.83 4.10
C GLU A 254 -10.89 -19.28 4.32
N ALA A 255 -11.78 -20.17 4.74
CA ALA A 255 -11.46 -21.60 4.91
C ALA A 255 -11.07 -22.27 3.58
N GLU A 256 -11.81 -22.03 2.50
CA GLU A 256 -11.51 -22.64 1.20
C GLU A 256 -10.15 -22.26 0.62
N VAL A 257 -9.65 -21.06 0.95
CA VAL A 257 -8.32 -20.59 0.55
C VAL A 257 -7.25 -21.10 1.51
N PHE A 258 -7.36 -20.76 2.80
CA PHE A 258 -6.25 -20.92 3.74
C PHE A 258 -6.13 -22.32 4.37
N PHE A 259 -7.11 -23.20 4.13
CA PHE A 259 -7.02 -24.61 4.55
C PHE A 259 -6.57 -25.55 3.41
N ASN A 260 -6.34 -24.99 2.22
CA ASN A 260 -5.78 -25.70 1.08
C ASN A 260 -4.31 -25.24 0.88
N PRO A 261 -3.33 -26.16 0.92
CA PRO A 261 -1.91 -25.81 0.79
C PRO A 261 -1.60 -25.06 -0.51
N SER A 262 -2.08 -25.55 -1.66
CA SER A 262 -1.84 -24.94 -2.97
C SER A 262 -2.45 -23.54 -3.09
N ARG A 263 -3.70 -23.34 -2.69
CA ARG A 263 -4.34 -22.01 -2.74
C ARG A 263 -3.61 -21.01 -1.85
N THR A 264 -3.23 -21.42 -0.64
CA THR A 264 -2.46 -20.58 0.28
C THR A 264 -1.13 -20.18 -0.31
N ALA A 265 -0.39 -21.14 -0.84
CA ALA A 265 0.89 -20.90 -1.49
C ALA A 265 0.77 -19.98 -2.72
N ARG A 266 -0.27 -20.17 -3.55
CA ARG A 266 -0.54 -19.31 -4.72
C ARG A 266 -0.89 -17.88 -4.31
N VAL A 267 -1.63 -17.65 -3.22
CA VAL A 267 -1.87 -16.30 -2.70
C VAL A 267 -0.57 -15.65 -2.23
N GLY A 268 0.26 -16.37 -1.47
CA GLY A 268 1.56 -15.88 -1.02
C GLY A 268 2.50 -15.54 -2.19
N LEU A 269 2.58 -16.42 -3.18
CA LEU A 269 3.35 -16.22 -4.42
C LEU A 269 2.81 -15.04 -5.25
N SER A 270 1.49 -14.87 -5.30
CA SER A 270 0.87 -13.75 -6.01
C SER A 270 1.17 -12.42 -5.34
N TYR A 271 1.15 -12.39 -4.00
CA TYR A 271 1.55 -11.20 -3.26
C TYR A 271 3.03 -10.85 -3.50
N ARG A 272 3.92 -11.84 -3.43
CA ARG A 272 5.33 -11.69 -3.80
C ARG A 272 5.50 -11.11 -5.21
N THR A 273 4.79 -11.68 -6.17
CA THR A 273 4.85 -11.27 -7.59
C THR A 273 4.40 -9.82 -7.76
N TYR A 274 3.27 -9.47 -7.14
CA TYR A 274 2.75 -8.12 -7.16
C TYR A 274 3.74 -7.11 -6.57
N LEU A 275 4.39 -7.44 -5.46
CA LEU A 275 5.45 -6.61 -4.87
C LEU A 275 6.68 -6.51 -5.79
N HIS A 276 7.12 -7.63 -6.38
CA HIS A 276 8.25 -7.70 -7.32
C HIS A 276 8.08 -6.77 -8.52
N GLU A 277 6.94 -6.84 -9.19
CA GLU A 277 6.63 -5.97 -10.33
C GLU A 277 6.52 -4.50 -9.91
N SER A 278 5.98 -4.24 -8.72
CA SER A 278 5.87 -2.89 -8.19
C SER A 278 7.23 -2.27 -7.87
N GLU A 279 8.22 -3.07 -7.49
CA GLU A 279 9.58 -2.58 -7.23
C GLU A 279 10.36 -2.37 -8.52
N THR A 280 10.26 -3.33 -9.44
CA THR A 280 11.12 -3.36 -10.64
C THR A 280 10.60 -2.54 -11.79
N GLY A 281 9.28 -2.45 -12.00
CA GLY A 281 8.72 -1.78 -13.18
C GLY A 281 8.05 -0.42 -12.89
N LEU A 282 7.65 -0.14 -11.65
CA LEU A 282 6.81 1.03 -11.37
C LEU A 282 7.54 2.35 -11.67
N ARG A 283 8.87 2.36 -11.52
CA ARG A 283 9.70 3.51 -11.88
C ARG A 283 9.55 3.87 -13.36
N ASP A 284 9.54 2.89 -14.25
CA ASP A 284 9.40 3.11 -15.69
C ASP A 284 8.02 3.65 -16.08
N LEU A 285 7.00 3.35 -15.28
CA LEU A 285 5.67 3.92 -15.44
C LEU A 285 5.61 5.38 -14.94
N ILE A 286 6.15 5.65 -13.75
CA ILE A 286 5.96 6.92 -13.05
C ILE A 286 6.94 8.00 -13.51
N CYS A 287 8.24 7.70 -13.62
CA CYS A 287 9.25 8.71 -13.90
C CYS A 287 9.01 9.51 -15.21
N PRO A 288 8.55 8.90 -16.33
CA PRO A 288 8.24 9.67 -17.54
C PRO A 288 7.14 10.73 -17.37
N THR A 289 6.32 10.60 -16.32
CA THR A 289 5.22 11.51 -16.00
C THR A 289 5.64 12.66 -15.08
N ILE A 290 6.86 12.62 -14.55
CA ILE A 290 7.41 13.70 -13.72
C ILE A 290 7.97 14.80 -14.64
N LYS A 291 7.52 16.04 -14.43
CA LYS A 291 7.97 17.26 -15.13
C LYS A 291 8.28 18.32 -14.09
N ASP A 292 9.55 18.73 -14.01
CA ASP A 292 10.02 19.73 -13.03
C ASP A 292 9.63 19.38 -11.58
N GLY A 293 9.71 18.10 -11.23
CA GLY A 293 9.31 17.57 -9.92
C GLY A 293 7.82 17.26 -9.77
N LEU A 294 6.97 17.71 -10.70
CA LEU A 294 5.52 17.55 -10.60
C LEU A 294 5.03 16.34 -11.38
N LEU A 295 4.08 15.62 -10.79
CA LEU A 295 3.37 14.55 -11.47
C LEU A 295 2.40 15.17 -12.50
N ALA A 296 2.80 15.15 -13.77
CA ALA A 296 2.06 15.75 -14.88
C ALA A 296 1.83 14.74 -16.03
N PRO A 297 1.12 13.62 -15.79
CA PRO A 297 0.88 12.61 -16.80
C PRO A 297 -0.08 13.12 -17.88
N THR A 298 0.26 12.84 -19.13
CA THR A 298 -0.67 12.98 -20.26
C THR A 298 -1.85 12.02 -20.11
N GLN A 299 -2.94 12.25 -20.85
CA GLN A 299 -4.07 11.32 -20.89
C GLN A 299 -3.63 9.92 -21.32
N GLN A 300 -2.73 9.81 -22.30
CA GLN A 300 -2.21 8.52 -22.76
C GLN A 300 -1.42 7.80 -21.66
N GLN A 301 -0.55 8.51 -20.94
CA GLN A 301 0.19 7.92 -19.81
C GLN A 301 -0.73 7.47 -18.68
N ARG A 302 -1.79 8.23 -18.38
CA ARG A 302 -2.82 7.81 -17.42
C ARG A 302 -3.54 6.54 -17.87
N LEU A 303 -3.90 6.46 -19.15
CA LEU A 303 -4.53 5.28 -19.72
C LEU A 303 -3.58 4.07 -19.73
N ALA A 304 -2.27 4.27 -19.87
CA ALA A 304 -1.30 3.19 -19.83
C ALA A 304 -1.28 2.44 -18.48
N TYR A 305 -1.69 3.09 -17.37
CA TYR A 305 -1.82 2.40 -16.08
C TYR A 305 -2.84 1.26 -16.11
N ILE A 306 -3.85 1.30 -17.00
CA ILE A 306 -4.80 0.19 -17.13
C ILE A 306 -4.10 -1.12 -17.52
N ASN A 307 -2.94 -1.05 -18.18
CA ASN A 307 -2.17 -2.22 -18.59
C ASN A 307 -1.36 -2.83 -17.43
N TRP A 308 -1.24 -2.12 -16.31
CA TRP A 308 -0.62 -2.60 -15.07
C TRP A 308 -1.59 -3.38 -14.17
N LEU A 309 -2.87 -3.34 -14.48
CA LEU A 309 -3.92 -4.08 -13.80
C LEU A 309 -4.32 -5.25 -14.69
N HIS A 310 -4.57 -6.43 -14.14
CA HIS A 310 -5.07 -7.55 -14.93
C HIS A 310 -6.58 -7.50 -15.05
N VAL A 311 -7.30 -7.21 -13.96
CA VAL A 311 -8.76 -7.37 -13.88
C VAL A 311 -9.49 -6.23 -13.21
N TYR A 312 -8.84 -5.46 -12.33
CA TYR A 312 -9.52 -4.41 -11.60
C TYR A 312 -9.96 -3.26 -12.52
N ALA A 313 -11.21 -2.81 -12.32
CA ALA A 313 -11.84 -1.76 -13.11
C ALA A 313 -11.86 -2.07 -14.63
N LYS A 314 -11.94 -3.35 -15.01
CA LYS A 314 -12.11 -3.80 -16.39
C LYS A 314 -13.36 -4.64 -16.54
N ASP A 315 -14.20 -4.29 -17.51
CA ASP A 315 -15.33 -5.14 -17.90
C ASP A 315 -14.86 -6.40 -18.65
N ARG A 316 -13.70 -6.34 -19.29
CA ARG A 316 -13.08 -7.43 -20.04
C ARG A 316 -11.57 -7.43 -19.86
N SER A 317 -11.00 -8.62 -19.67
CA SER A 317 -9.56 -8.82 -19.55
C SER A 317 -9.05 -9.77 -20.63
N LYS A 318 -7.82 -9.55 -21.07
CA LYS A 318 -7.10 -10.49 -21.94
C LYS A 318 -6.32 -11.45 -21.05
N ILE A 319 -6.41 -12.74 -21.35
CA ILE A 319 -5.69 -13.79 -20.64
C ILE A 319 -4.82 -14.58 -21.63
N PRO A 320 -3.72 -15.22 -21.19
CA PRO A 320 -2.93 -16.13 -22.00
C PRO A 320 -3.78 -17.30 -22.54
N ALA A 321 -3.39 -17.83 -23.69
CA ALA A 321 -4.11 -18.94 -24.33
C ALA A 321 -4.27 -20.16 -23.40
N ARG A 322 -3.21 -20.53 -22.68
CA ARG A 322 -3.26 -21.62 -21.70
C ARG A 322 -4.26 -21.36 -20.57
N MET A 323 -4.35 -20.12 -20.08
CA MET A 323 -5.34 -19.75 -19.07
C MET A 323 -6.76 -19.85 -19.63
N ALA A 324 -6.98 -19.48 -20.90
CA ALA A 324 -8.28 -19.65 -21.56
C ALA A 324 -8.69 -21.12 -21.65
N GLU A 325 -7.77 -22.02 -22.01
CA GLU A 325 -8.03 -23.47 -22.01
C GLU A 325 -8.42 -23.98 -20.62
N LEU A 326 -7.72 -23.53 -19.57
CA LEU A 326 -8.05 -23.86 -18.18
C LEU A 326 -9.43 -23.31 -17.77
N VAL A 327 -9.83 -22.12 -18.24
CA VAL A 327 -11.18 -21.57 -18.01
C VAL A 327 -12.23 -22.43 -18.72
N ASP A 328 -12.02 -22.79 -19.98
CA ASP A 328 -12.97 -23.63 -20.73
C ASP A 328 -13.17 -24.99 -20.04
N ASP A 329 -12.09 -25.60 -19.56
CA ASP A 329 -12.14 -26.88 -18.83
C ASP A 329 -12.80 -26.75 -17.46
N TYR A 330 -12.57 -25.63 -16.77
CA TYR A 330 -13.28 -25.29 -15.54
C TYR A 330 -14.78 -25.15 -15.78
N GLU A 331 -15.19 -24.42 -16.81
CA GLU A 331 -16.61 -24.19 -17.13
C GLU A 331 -17.32 -25.48 -17.52
N LYS A 332 -16.68 -26.35 -18.31
CA LYS A 332 -17.20 -27.69 -18.62
C LYS A 332 -17.46 -28.49 -17.34
N THR A 333 -16.51 -28.48 -16.42
CA THR A 333 -16.64 -29.22 -15.16
C THR A 333 -17.69 -28.61 -14.23
N ALA A 334 -17.74 -27.29 -14.13
CA ALA A 334 -18.74 -26.57 -13.33
C ALA A 334 -20.16 -26.71 -13.90
N ALA A 335 -20.31 -26.87 -15.22
CA ALA A 335 -21.61 -27.18 -15.82
C ALA A 335 -22.14 -28.55 -15.37
N LEU A 336 -21.26 -29.53 -15.17
CA LEU A 336 -21.62 -30.86 -14.63
C LEU A 336 -22.08 -30.79 -13.17
N SER A 337 -21.71 -29.74 -12.43
CA SER A 337 -22.06 -29.57 -11.02
C SER A 337 -23.39 -28.83 -10.78
N LYS A 338 -24.13 -28.42 -11.82
CA LYS A 338 -25.44 -27.74 -11.74
C LYS A 338 -26.61 -28.67 -11.36
N GLN A 339 -26.38 -29.63 -10.46
CA GLN A 339 -27.44 -30.48 -9.91
C GLN A 339 -28.28 -29.71 -8.87
N PRO A 340 -29.55 -30.07 -8.64
CA PRO A 340 -30.51 -29.26 -7.87
C PRO A 340 -30.23 -29.10 -6.37
N GLU A 341 -29.18 -29.73 -5.83
CA GLU A 341 -28.80 -29.62 -4.42
C GLU A 341 -27.80 -28.48 -4.16
N LYS A 342 -27.73 -28.00 -2.90
CA LYS A 342 -26.73 -27.01 -2.47
C LYS A 342 -25.32 -27.52 -2.75
N TRP A 343 -24.73 -27.01 -3.82
CA TRP A 343 -23.38 -27.39 -4.24
C TRP A 343 -22.34 -26.72 -3.35
N VAL A 344 -21.47 -27.54 -2.73
CA VAL A 344 -20.29 -27.08 -1.99
C VAL A 344 -19.07 -27.68 -2.67
N ARG A 345 -18.14 -26.82 -3.11
CA ARG A 345 -16.95 -27.21 -3.89
C ARG A 345 -16.08 -28.29 -3.20
N TYR A 346 -16.14 -28.39 -1.88
CA TYR A 346 -15.38 -29.37 -1.08
C TYR A 346 -15.69 -30.84 -1.42
N ASN A 347 -16.87 -31.14 -1.96
CA ASN A 347 -17.31 -32.52 -2.19
C ASN A 347 -17.16 -33.01 -3.64
N THR A 348 -16.56 -32.21 -4.54
CA THR A 348 -16.42 -32.57 -5.97
C THR A 348 -14.94 -32.59 -6.36
N PRO A 349 -14.28 -33.76 -6.42
CA PRO A 349 -12.85 -33.87 -6.72
C PRO A 349 -12.46 -33.42 -8.14
N THR A 350 -13.41 -32.99 -8.98
CA THR A 350 -13.17 -32.69 -10.39
C THR A 350 -12.97 -31.21 -10.69
N VAL A 351 -13.30 -30.28 -9.79
CA VAL A 351 -13.25 -28.83 -10.09
C VAL A 351 -11.90 -28.25 -9.66
N PHE A 352 -11.03 -28.00 -10.65
CA PHE A 352 -9.71 -27.37 -10.47
C PHE A 352 -9.78 -25.84 -10.46
N ASP A 353 -8.75 -25.19 -9.94
CA ASP A 353 -8.61 -23.73 -10.01
C ASP A 353 -7.81 -23.34 -11.28
N VAL A 354 -8.17 -22.22 -11.91
CA VAL A 354 -7.55 -21.74 -13.16
C VAL A 354 -6.25 -21.00 -12.86
N PHE A 355 -5.16 -21.74 -12.62
CA PHE A 355 -3.87 -21.15 -12.26
C PHE A 355 -2.91 -20.98 -13.45
N GLU A 356 -2.48 -19.74 -13.70
CA GLU A 356 -1.56 -19.39 -14.78
C GLU A 356 -0.14 -19.10 -14.30
N THR A 357 0.78 -20.06 -14.50
CA THR A 357 2.16 -19.97 -13.97
C THR A 357 3.03 -18.92 -14.67
N SER A 358 2.72 -18.53 -15.92
CA SER A 358 3.51 -17.53 -16.64
C SER A 358 3.53 -16.17 -15.94
N TYR A 359 2.48 -15.82 -15.20
CA TYR A 359 2.44 -14.62 -14.36
C TYR A 359 3.44 -14.66 -13.20
N HIS A 360 3.89 -15.84 -12.78
CA HIS A 360 4.82 -16.04 -11.66
C HIS A 360 6.21 -16.50 -12.11
N SER A 361 6.51 -16.43 -13.40
CA SER A 361 7.76 -16.96 -13.97
C SER A 361 9.00 -16.43 -13.24
N THR A 362 9.06 -15.14 -12.93
CA THR A 362 10.18 -14.54 -12.19
C THR A 362 10.23 -15.00 -10.73
N THR A 363 9.09 -15.09 -10.05
CA THR A 363 9.03 -15.36 -8.61
C THR A 363 9.13 -16.84 -8.25
N LEU A 364 8.72 -17.73 -9.15
CA LEU A 364 8.92 -19.18 -9.00
C LEU A 364 10.41 -19.57 -9.03
N MET A 365 11.26 -18.74 -9.62
CA MET A 365 12.71 -18.96 -9.67
C MET A 365 13.45 -18.53 -8.40
N LEU A 366 12.77 -17.85 -7.48
CA LEU A 366 13.37 -17.27 -6.27
C LEU A 366 13.02 -18.09 -5.02
N LYS A 367 13.83 -17.98 -3.96
CA LYS A 367 13.61 -18.66 -2.66
C LYS A 367 12.85 -17.77 -1.67
N PRO A 368 12.06 -18.31 -0.72
CA PRO A 368 11.67 -19.72 -0.61
C PRO A 368 10.81 -20.17 -1.79
N ASP A 369 10.84 -21.47 -2.08
CA ASP A 369 10.09 -22.03 -3.20
C ASP A 369 8.86 -22.77 -2.72
N LEU A 370 7.70 -22.30 -3.16
CA LEU A 370 6.41 -22.86 -2.82
C LEU A 370 5.90 -23.88 -3.86
N SER A 371 6.70 -24.23 -4.87
CA SER A 371 6.31 -25.12 -5.97
C SER A 371 5.81 -26.46 -5.46
N GLN A 372 6.39 -26.99 -4.38
CA GLN A 372 5.89 -28.22 -3.76
C GLN A 372 4.44 -28.05 -3.30
N LEU A 373 4.12 -26.96 -2.58
CA LEU A 373 2.76 -26.69 -2.09
C LEU A 373 1.77 -26.47 -3.24
N ILE A 374 2.23 -25.84 -4.32
CA ILE A 374 1.39 -25.47 -5.46
C ILE A 374 1.09 -26.70 -6.35
N PHE A 375 2.10 -27.53 -6.62
CA PHE A 375 2.02 -28.61 -7.61
C PHE A 375 1.97 -30.03 -7.01
N GLY A 376 2.09 -30.17 -5.68
CA GLY A 376 1.94 -31.46 -4.98
C GLY A 376 3.09 -32.45 -5.15
N SER A 377 4.20 -32.07 -5.79
CA SER A 377 5.39 -32.91 -5.92
C SER A 377 6.64 -32.04 -5.95
N PRO A 378 7.78 -32.52 -5.40
CA PRO A 378 9.09 -31.90 -5.58
C PRO A 378 9.53 -32.07 -7.05
N THR A 379 8.84 -31.39 -7.96
CA THR A 379 8.94 -31.58 -9.41
C THR A 379 10.21 -31.03 -10.03
N SER A 380 11.13 -30.43 -9.26
CA SER A 380 12.38 -29.93 -9.81
C SER A 380 13.54 -30.93 -9.60
N PRO A 381 13.96 -31.69 -10.63
CA PRO A 381 15.14 -32.55 -10.55
C PRO A 381 16.44 -31.77 -10.24
N ALA A 382 16.43 -30.45 -10.34
CA ALA A 382 17.55 -29.58 -9.96
C ALA A 382 17.80 -29.49 -8.43
N ARG A 383 17.00 -30.17 -7.59
CA ARG A 383 16.98 -29.92 -6.14
C ARG A 383 17.10 -31.14 -5.23
N ALA A 384 17.46 -32.30 -5.77
CA ALA A 384 17.63 -33.52 -4.97
C ALA A 384 18.77 -33.45 -3.94
N ASN A 385 19.67 -32.44 -4.02
CA ASN A 385 20.89 -32.37 -3.23
C ASN A 385 21.01 -31.16 -2.28
N ASP A 386 20.08 -30.21 -2.30
CA ASP A 386 20.09 -29.13 -1.31
C ASP A 386 19.40 -29.63 -0.05
N SER A 387 20.01 -29.46 1.13
CA SER A 387 19.32 -29.63 2.41
C SER A 387 18.17 -28.62 2.46
N ILE A 388 16.98 -29.04 2.08
CA ILE A 388 15.81 -28.17 1.94
C ILE A 388 15.42 -27.75 3.35
N LEU A 389 15.85 -26.53 3.74
CA LEU A 389 15.12 -25.80 4.77
C LEU A 389 13.68 -25.71 4.26
N SER A 390 12.77 -26.41 4.94
CA SER A 390 11.35 -26.39 4.62
C SER A 390 10.86 -24.96 4.82
N ASP A 391 10.11 -24.43 3.85
CA ASP A 391 9.54 -23.10 4.03
C ASP A 391 8.47 -23.12 5.13
N PRO A 392 8.22 -22.01 5.84
CA PRO A 392 7.34 -22.00 7.00
C PRO A 392 5.88 -22.40 6.69
N LEU A 393 5.43 -22.24 5.43
CA LEU A 393 4.09 -22.69 5.04
C LEU A 393 4.07 -24.21 4.85
N THR A 394 5.10 -24.80 4.25
CA THR A 394 5.21 -26.27 4.14
C THR A 394 5.24 -26.91 5.51
N GLU A 395 6.09 -26.41 6.43
CA GLU A 395 6.14 -26.90 7.82
C GLU A 395 4.76 -26.82 8.49
N TYR A 396 4.05 -25.70 8.32
CA TYR A 396 2.69 -25.56 8.83
C TYR A 396 1.75 -26.63 8.27
N PHE A 397 1.71 -26.86 6.95
CA PHE A 397 0.78 -27.83 6.37
C PHE A 397 1.14 -29.29 6.67
N ASP A 398 2.43 -29.59 6.84
CA ASP A 398 2.93 -30.88 7.33
C ASP A 398 2.46 -31.16 8.76
N GLU A 399 2.64 -30.19 9.68
CA GLU A 399 2.13 -30.28 11.06
C GLU A 399 0.62 -30.53 11.12
N GLN A 400 -0.13 -30.01 10.15
CA GLN A 400 -1.58 -30.20 10.07
C GLN A 400 -1.99 -31.54 9.46
N GLY A 401 -1.05 -32.39 9.02
CA GLY A 401 -1.32 -33.66 8.35
C GLY A 401 -2.03 -33.47 6.99
N ARG A 402 -1.89 -32.29 6.37
CA ARG A 402 -2.59 -31.93 5.13
C ARG A 402 -1.73 -32.10 3.88
N TRP A 403 -0.51 -32.61 4.04
CA TRP A 403 0.42 -32.82 2.93
C TRP A 403 0.14 -34.11 2.16
N SER A 404 -0.17 -35.21 2.86
CA SER A 404 -0.32 -36.55 2.27
C SER A 404 -1.68 -36.82 1.62
N THR A 405 -2.61 -35.86 1.65
CA THR A 405 -4.02 -36.06 1.24
C THR A 405 -4.42 -35.40 -0.07
N PHE A 406 -3.52 -34.67 -0.73
CA PHE A 406 -3.82 -33.99 -2.00
C PHE A 406 -2.99 -34.58 -3.16
N THR A 407 -3.48 -35.67 -3.74
CA THR A 407 -3.20 -35.99 -5.15
C THR A 407 -4.15 -35.17 -6.02
N TYR A 408 -3.58 -34.35 -6.91
CA TYR A 408 -4.32 -33.65 -7.96
C TYR A 408 -5.04 -34.59 -8.92
#